data_AF-A0A7Y2E0D5-F1
#
_entry.id   AF-A0A7Y2E0D5-F1
#
_cell.length_a   1.000
_cell.length_b   1.000
_cell.length_c   1.000
_cell.angle_alpha   90.00
_cell.angle_beta   90.00
_cell.angle_gamma   90.00
#
_symmetry.space_group_name_H-M   'P 1'
#
loop_
_entity.id
_entity.type
_entity.pdbx_description
1 polymer ?
#
loop_
_entity_poly.entity_id
_entity_poly.type
_entity_poly.pdbx_seq_one_letter_code
_entity_poly.pdbx_strand_id
1 'polypeptide(L)' 'MSNPEGQQARGNWNQFKGRVKEAWGALSDDDVDRFEGRLDQLAGYIQEKTGEGREAIREKLDEFMNDAPDRETRPNAA' A
#
# COMPACT_ATOMS: atom_id res chain seq x y z
N MET A 1 -12.63 0.91 -29.73
CA MET A 1 -11.44 1.57 -29.14
C MET A 1 -11.45 1.23 -27.66
N SER A 2 -10.46 0.45 -27.21
CA SER A 2 -10.40 -0.10 -25.86
C SER A 2 -10.04 0.97 -24.84
N ASN A 3 -10.79 1.01 -23.74
CA ASN A 3 -10.62 1.92 -22.62
C ASN A 3 -9.20 1.74 -21.98
N PRO A 4 -8.30 2.73 -21.99
CA PRO A 4 -6.94 2.56 -21.48
C PRO A 4 -6.79 2.70 -19.94
N GLU A 5 -7.88 2.93 -19.21
CA GLU A 5 -7.82 3.33 -17.79
C GLU A 5 -7.47 2.20 -16.80
N GLY A 6 -7.42 0.94 -17.26
CA GLY A 6 -7.13 -0.22 -16.40
C GLY A 6 -5.64 -0.58 -16.22
N GLN A 7 -4.71 0.13 -16.86
CA GLN A 7 -3.28 -0.19 -16.83
C GLN A 7 -2.53 0.56 -15.73
N GLN A 8 -2.97 1.76 -15.38
CA GLN A 8 -2.29 2.63 -14.41
C GLN A 8 -2.48 2.15 -12.97
N ALA A 9 -3.67 1.65 -12.62
CA ALA A 9 -3.95 1.10 -11.30
C ALA A 9 -3.07 -0.12 -10.97
N ARG A 10 -2.85 -1.01 -11.95
CA ARG A 10 -1.99 -2.20 -11.80
C ARG A 10 -0.50 -1.85 -11.72
N GLY A 11 -0.07 -0.81 -12.43
CA GLY A 11 1.31 -0.32 -12.36
C GLY A 11 1.68 0.18 -10.97
N ASN A 12 0.78 0.93 -10.33
CA ASN A 12 0.99 1.45 -8.97
C ASN A 12 0.98 0.33 -7.92
N TRP A 13 0.14 -0.68 -8.10
CA TRP A 13 0.02 -1.81 -7.17
C TRP A 13 1.30 -2.66 -7.06
N ASN A 14 2.00 -2.92 -8.18
CA ASN A 14 3.26 -3.66 -8.12
C ASN A 14 4.36 -2.92 -7.32
N GLN A 15 4.41 -1.59 -7.41
CA GLN A 15 5.33 -0.78 -6.60
C GLN A 15 4.95 -0.83 -5.12
N PHE A 16 3.66 -0.71 -4.84
CA PHE A 16 3.10 -0.82 -3.49
C PHE A 16 3.46 -2.16 -2.83
N LYS A 17 3.19 -3.29 -3.51
CA LYS A 17 3.56 -4.64 -3.02
C LYS A 17 5.06 -4.75 -2.72
N GLY A 18 5.89 -4.13 -3.57
CA GLY A 18 7.33 -4.06 -3.37
C GLY A 18 7.76 -3.41 -2.05
N ARG A 19 7.08 -2.33 -1.65
CA ARG A 19 7.36 -1.64 -0.37
C ARG A 19 6.79 -2.37 0.82
N VAL A 20 5.58 -2.91 0.69
CA VAL A 20 4.90 -3.71 1.72
C VAL A 20 5.77 -4.91 2.12
N LYS A 21 6.31 -5.65 1.15
CA LYS A 21 7.20 -6.79 1.45
C LYS A 21 8.52 -6.35 2.09
N GLU A 22 9.09 -5.21 1.70
CA GLU A 22 10.31 -4.68 2.34
C GLU A 22 10.05 -4.23 3.78
N ALA A 23 8.91 -3.58 4.02
CA ALA A 23 8.53 -3.08 5.33
C ALA A 23 8.22 -4.20 6.33
N TRP A 24 7.56 -5.26 5.88
CA TRP A 24 7.09 -6.32 6.78
C TRP A 24 7.78 -7.67 6.64
N GLY A 25 8.58 -7.93 5.60
CA GLY A 25 9.48 -9.10 5.41
C GLY A 25 8.84 -10.50 5.42
N ALA A 26 7.73 -10.67 6.13
CA ALA A 26 6.96 -11.87 6.39
C ALA A 26 5.72 -11.97 5.47
N LEU A 27 5.51 -10.97 4.61
CA LEU A 27 4.46 -10.93 3.61
C LEU A 27 5.05 -11.31 2.26
N SER A 28 4.40 -12.25 1.57
CA SER A 28 4.75 -12.60 0.19
C SER A 28 4.05 -11.69 -0.80
N ASP A 29 4.54 -11.59 -2.04
CA ASP A 29 3.86 -10.82 -3.09
C ASP A 29 2.41 -11.30 -3.28
N ASP A 30 2.19 -12.62 -3.25
CA ASP A 30 0.87 -13.27 -3.33
C ASP A 30 -0.05 -12.90 -2.15
N ASP A 31 0.53 -12.81 -0.94
CA ASP A 31 -0.22 -12.40 0.25
C ASP A 31 -0.72 -10.97 0.11
N VAL A 32 0.03 -10.07 -0.53
CA VAL A 32 -0.41 -8.69 -0.74
C VAL A 32 -1.37 -8.64 -1.92
N ASP A 33 -1.05 -9.32 -3.03
CA ASP A 33 -1.81 -9.30 -4.29
C ASP A 33 -3.27 -9.74 -4.12
N ARG A 34 -3.53 -10.77 -3.30
CA ARG A 34 -4.90 -11.20 -3.00
C ARG A 34 -5.75 -10.11 -2.30
N PHE A 35 -5.11 -9.11 -1.71
CA PHE A 35 -5.74 -7.93 -1.11
C PHE A 35 -5.67 -6.68 -2.00
N GLU A 36 -5.41 -6.82 -3.31
CA GLU A 36 -5.51 -5.72 -4.27
C GLU A 36 -6.87 -5.02 -4.13
N GLY A 37 -6.82 -3.70 -3.87
CA GLY A 37 -8.00 -2.87 -3.62
C GLY A 37 -8.66 -3.06 -2.24
N ARG A 38 -8.09 -3.86 -1.33
CA ARG A 38 -8.63 -4.19 0.00
C ARG A 38 -7.62 -3.91 1.11
N LEU A 39 -7.16 -2.67 1.20
CA LEU A 39 -6.18 -2.22 2.19
C LEU A 39 -6.60 -2.51 3.64
N ASP A 40 -7.89 -2.41 3.95
CA ASP A 40 -8.40 -2.67 5.30
C ASP A 40 -8.25 -4.15 5.71
N GLN A 41 -8.43 -5.07 4.77
CA GLN A 41 -8.20 -6.51 4.99
C GLN A 41 -6.71 -6.83 5.06
N LEU A 42 -5.90 -6.18 4.22
CA LEU A 42 -4.45 -6.28 4.28
C LEU A 42 -3.94 -5.81 5.65
N ALA A 43 -4.46 -4.70 6.17
CA ALA A 43 -4.08 -4.19 7.49
C ALA A 43 -4.39 -5.20 8.61
N GLY A 44 -5.56 -5.85 8.56
CA GLY A 44 -5.89 -6.93 9.49
C GLY A 44 -4.94 -8.12 9.40
N TYR A 45 -4.61 -8.56 8.18
CA TYR A 45 -3.67 -9.66 7.97
C TYR A 45 -2.26 -9.35 8.48
N ILE A 46 -1.78 -8.13 8.24
CA ILE A 46 -0.48 -7.65 8.74
C ILE A 46 -0.50 -7.57 10.26
N GLN A 47 -1.58 -7.07 10.86
CA GLN A 47 -1.75 -7.03 12.30
C GLN A 47 -1.68 -8.43 12.92
N GLU A 48 -2.36 -9.42 12.34
CA GLU A 48 -2.32 -10.81 12.81
C GLU A 48 -0.92 -11.45 12.67
N LYS A 49 -0.17 -11.09 11.62
CA LYS A 49 1.18 -11.61 11.35
C LYS A 49 2.27 -10.97 12.20
N THR A 50 2.20 -9.66 12.39
CA THR A 50 3.27 -8.84 12.96
C THR A 50 2.99 -8.41 14.39
N GLY A 51 1.72 -8.39 14.80
CA GLY A 51 1.28 -7.81 16.06
C GLY A 51 1.30 -6.28 16.08
N GLU A 52 1.60 -5.60 14.97
CA GLU A 52 1.59 -4.14 14.90
C GLU A 52 0.18 -3.56 15.07
N GLY A 53 0.11 -2.33 15.56
CA GLY A 53 -1.15 -1.59 15.67
C GLY A 53 -1.76 -1.33 14.29
N ARG A 54 -3.07 -1.59 14.15
CA ARG A 54 -3.79 -1.41 12.88
C ARG A 54 -3.67 0.00 12.31
N GLU A 55 -3.61 1.01 13.16
CA GLU A 55 -3.40 2.41 12.75
C GLU A 55 -2.04 2.64 12.09
N ALA A 56 -0.96 2.18 12.74
CA ALA A 56 0.41 2.28 12.20
C ALA A 56 0.55 1.52 10.86
N ILE A 57 -0.10 0.37 10.76
CA ILE A 57 -0.15 -0.39 9.51
C ILE A 57 -0.89 0.41 8.44
N ARG A 58 -2.08 0.93 8.75
CA ARG A 58 -2.88 1.69 7.79
C ARG A 58 -2.15 2.94 7.29
N GLU A 59 -1.43 3.62 8.17
CA GLU A 59 -0.60 4.79 7.82
C GLU A 59 0.51 4.41 6.84
N LYS A 60 1.27 3.33 7.11
CA LYS A 60 2.27 2.81 6.16
C LYS A 60 1.67 2.38 4.83
N LEU A 61 0.52 1.71 4.84
CA LEU A 61 -0.17 1.31 3.61
C LEU A 61 -0.65 2.53 2.82
N ASP A 62 -1.15 3.57 3.48
CA ASP A 62 -1.50 4.82 2.81
C ASP A 62 -0.26 5.46 2.20
N GLU A 63 0.84 5.60 2.96
CA GLU A 63 2.11 6.13 2.50
C GLU A 63 2.62 5.40 1.25
N PHE A 64 2.61 4.07 1.24
CA PHE A 64 3.07 3.29 0.10
C PHE A 64 2.18 3.43 -1.15
N MET A 65 0.88 3.71 -0.97
CA MET A 65 -0.05 3.92 -2.07
C MET A 65 -0.03 5.37 -2.57
N ASN A 66 0.23 6.33 -1.67
CA ASN A 66 0.35 7.76 -1.93
C ASN A 66 1.73 8.20 -2.42
N ASP A 67 2.78 7.37 -2.33
CA ASP A 67 4.11 7.67 -2.90
C ASP A 67 4.15 7.55 -4.45
N ALA A 68 3.03 7.76 -5.13
CA ALA A 68 3.05 8.42 -6.42
C ALA A 68 3.35 9.89 -6.12
N PRO A 69 4.43 10.50 -6.65
CA PRO A 69 5.00 11.75 -6.11
C PRO A 69 3.96 12.87 -6.05
N ASP A 70 3.26 12.97 -4.91
CA ASP A 70 2.46 14.13 -4.58
C ASP A 70 3.46 15.19 -4.13
N ARG A 71 3.68 16.11 -5.06
CA ARG A 71 4.60 17.21 -4.92
C ARG A 71 4.01 18.31 -4.03
N GLU A 72 3.17 18.06 -3.03
CA GLU A 72 2.65 19.15 -2.19
C GLU A 72 2.05 18.72 -0.83
N THR A 73 2.85 18.19 0.08
CA THR A 73 2.54 18.33 1.51
C THR A 73 3.74 18.89 2.28
N ARG A 74 4.11 20.13 1.93
CA ARG A 74 4.80 20.99 2.89
C ARG A 74 3.81 21.30 4.02
N PRO A 75 4.06 20.97 5.30
CA PRO A 75 3.37 21.65 6.36
C PRO A 75 3.81 23.11 6.31
N ASN A 76 2.94 24.00 5.83
CA ASN A 76 3.08 25.42 6.08
C ASN A 76 2.81 25.64 7.58
N ALA A 77 3.86 25.48 8.38
CA ALA A 77 3.83 25.77 9.80
C ALA A 77 4.74 26.97 10.08
N ALA A 78 4.07 28.09 10.36
CA ALA A 78 4.50 29.36 10.95
C ALA A 78 5.31 30.34 10.08
#